data_AF-A0A365YUW6-F1
#
_entry.id   AF-A0A365YUW6-F1
#
_cell.length_a   1.000
_cell.length_b   1.000
_cell.length_c   1.000
_cell.angle_alpha   90.00
_cell.angle_beta   90.00
_cell.angle_gamma   90.00
#
_symmetry.space_group_name_H-M   'P 1'
#
loop_
_entity.id
_entity.type
_entity.pdbx_description
1 polymer ?
#
loop_
_entity_poly.entity_id
_entity_poly.type
_entity_poly.pdbx_seq_one_letter_code
_entity_poly.pdbx_strand_id
1 'polypeptide(L)'
;MLAPGPRRSCPSLESSRVSAAVPSCHPPSFSSSCLPDVAAVYDRRPALAALRRSGAIADAHAITAEFWATDYMIGFMGHNDPFMERDPRGRTTHDGPSRSRLGAIERYKYIRAAIGGRCEKLLILLMVEGRSMPAIASHFGTEQTHVAGALALLLDMLMDHYDEMPGPLWKG
;
A
#
# COMPACT_ATOMS: atom_id res chain seq x y z
N MET A 1 -35.00 63.61 -37.07
CA MET A 1 -33.70 64.06 -36.55
C MET A 1 -33.62 63.71 -35.07
N LEU A 2 -32.82 62.70 -34.70
CA LEU A 2 -32.35 62.45 -33.34
C LEU A 2 -31.13 61.52 -33.44
N ALA A 3 -30.06 61.87 -32.72
CA ALA A 3 -28.68 61.40 -32.89
C ALA A 3 -28.43 59.96 -32.38
N PRO A 4 -27.40 59.25 -32.89
CA PRO A 4 -26.99 57.96 -32.35
C PRO A 4 -26.02 58.12 -31.15
N GLY A 5 -26.36 57.44 -30.04
CA GLY A 5 -25.54 57.35 -28.83
C GLY A 5 -24.33 56.40 -28.96
N PRO A 6 -23.40 56.42 -27.98
CA PRO A 6 -22.04 55.89 -28.15
C PRO A 6 -21.97 54.36 -28.07
N ARG A 7 -21.15 53.79 -28.96
CA ARG A 7 -20.77 52.37 -29.02
C ARG A 7 -19.98 52.00 -27.76
N ARG A 8 -20.49 51.07 -26.96
CA ARG A 8 -19.71 50.39 -25.92
C ARG A 8 -18.94 49.23 -26.55
N SER A 9 -17.62 49.35 -26.54
CA SER A 9 -16.69 48.28 -26.90
C SER A 9 -16.80 47.11 -25.92
N CYS A 10 -17.07 45.91 -26.44
CA CYS A 10 -16.90 44.67 -25.69
C CYS A 10 -15.40 44.34 -25.63
N PRO A 11 -14.81 44.05 -24.45
CA PRO A 11 -13.49 43.47 -24.40
C PRO A 11 -13.57 41.98 -24.78
N SER A 12 -12.61 41.55 -25.60
CA SER A 12 -12.42 40.20 -26.12
C SER A 12 -12.42 39.15 -25.00
N LEU A 13 -13.18 38.07 -25.21
CA LEU A 13 -13.06 36.82 -24.48
C LEU A 13 -11.73 36.16 -24.86
N GLU A 14 -10.65 36.50 -24.16
CA GLU A 14 -9.46 35.66 -24.11
C GLU A 14 -9.86 34.34 -23.42
N SER A 15 -9.98 33.30 -24.25
CA SER A 15 -10.14 31.92 -23.85
C SER A 15 -8.88 31.46 -23.11
N SER A 16 -8.77 31.83 -21.84
CA SER A 16 -7.92 31.13 -20.87
C SER A 16 -8.46 29.71 -20.73
N ARG A 17 -7.95 28.79 -21.55
CA ARG A 17 -8.01 27.37 -21.26
C ARG A 17 -7.20 27.16 -19.99
N VAL A 18 -7.87 27.26 -18.85
CA VAL A 18 -7.42 26.61 -17.62
C VAL A 18 -7.45 25.13 -17.96
N SER A 19 -6.31 24.60 -18.40
CA SER A 19 -6.08 23.17 -18.46
C SER A 19 -6.14 22.71 -17.01
N ALA A 20 -7.34 22.28 -16.58
CA ALA A 20 -7.51 21.56 -15.35
C ALA A 20 -6.72 20.26 -15.53
N ALA A 21 -5.45 20.29 -15.10
CA ALA A 21 -4.66 19.09 -14.94
C ALA A 21 -5.48 18.19 -14.02
N VAL A 22 -6.04 17.13 -14.61
CA VAL A 22 -6.61 16.02 -13.85
C VAL A 22 -5.51 15.61 -12.87
N PRO A 23 -5.74 15.68 -11.54
CA PRO A 23 -4.74 15.22 -10.59
C PRO A 23 -4.48 13.77 -10.94
N SER A 24 -3.27 13.46 -11.43
CA SER A 24 -2.90 12.09 -11.71
C SER A 24 -3.13 11.29 -10.44
N CYS A 25 -3.93 10.23 -10.52
CA CYS A 25 -4.20 9.29 -9.43
C CYS A 25 -2.97 8.45 -9.07
N HIS A 26 -1.76 8.95 -9.28
CA HIS A 26 -0.56 8.25 -8.86
C HIS A 26 -0.49 8.25 -7.33
N PRO A 27 -0.08 7.11 -6.74
CA PRO A 27 0.19 7.06 -5.31
C PRO A 27 1.20 8.17 -4.96
N PRO A 28 1.12 8.76 -3.75
CA PRO A 28 2.15 9.69 -3.30
C PRO A 28 3.49 9.00 -3.54
N SER A 29 4.38 9.66 -4.26
CA SER A 29 5.70 9.13 -4.58
C SER A 29 6.38 8.79 -3.26
N PHE A 30 6.38 7.51 -2.88
CA PHE A 30 7.06 7.06 -1.68
C PHE A 30 8.52 7.50 -1.83
N SER A 31 8.96 8.43 -0.98
CA SER A 31 10.37 8.81 -0.94
C SER A 31 11.17 7.52 -0.79
N SER A 32 12.25 7.36 -1.56
CA SER A 32 13.07 6.13 -1.58
C SER A 32 13.59 5.73 -0.19
N SER A 33 13.54 6.62 0.80
CA SER A 33 13.84 6.40 2.22
C SER A 33 12.75 5.67 3.01
N CYS A 34 11.55 5.49 2.45
CA CYS A 34 10.38 4.87 3.10
C CYS A 34 10.08 3.47 2.57
N LEU A 35 10.79 3.01 1.54
CA LEU A 35 10.62 1.66 1.03
C LEU A 35 11.33 0.66 1.96
N PRO A 36 10.70 -0.48 2.28
CA PRO A 36 11.34 -1.52 3.05
C PRO A 36 12.63 -2.02 2.41
N ASP A 37 13.62 -2.34 3.25
CA ASP A 37 14.81 -3.07 2.79
C ASP A 37 14.41 -4.50 2.37
N VAL A 38 14.39 -4.73 1.06
CA VAL A 38 13.99 -5.99 0.45
C VAL A 38 14.86 -7.16 0.92
N ALA A 39 16.16 -6.95 1.13
CA ALA A 39 17.04 -8.01 1.63
C ALA A 39 16.62 -8.43 3.03
N ALA A 40 16.39 -7.46 3.92
CA ALA A 40 15.90 -7.72 5.27
C ALA A 40 14.50 -8.35 5.30
N VAL A 41 13.64 -8.08 4.30
CA VAL A 41 12.34 -8.74 4.18
C VAL A 41 12.51 -10.24 3.92
N TYR A 42 13.42 -10.64 3.03
CA TYR A 42 13.68 -12.04 2.71
C TYR A 42 14.43 -12.79 3.81
N ASP A 43 15.41 -12.15 4.47
CA ASP A 43 16.18 -12.77 5.55
C ASP A 43 15.28 -13.24 6.70
N ARG A 44 14.22 -12.48 7.00
CA ARG A 44 13.25 -12.79 8.05
C ARG A 44 12.19 -13.81 7.59
N ARG A 45 12.09 -14.11 6.29
CA ARG A 45 10.94 -14.82 5.69
C ARG A 45 11.41 -15.88 4.69
N PRO A 46 11.85 -17.05 5.18
CA PRO A 46 12.46 -18.08 4.33
C PRO A 46 11.50 -18.63 3.26
N ALA A 47 10.20 -18.66 3.52
CA ALA A 47 9.20 -19.05 2.51
C ALA A 47 9.12 -18.04 1.35
N LEU A 48 9.16 -16.73 1.66
CA LEU A 48 9.16 -15.67 0.65
C LEU A 48 10.47 -15.70 -0.15
N ALA A 49 11.60 -15.89 0.52
CA ALA A 49 12.90 -16.05 -0.14
C ALA A 49 12.93 -17.28 -1.08
N ALA A 50 12.27 -18.38 -0.70
CA ALA A 50 12.14 -19.57 -1.55
C ALA A 50 11.31 -19.30 -2.81
N LEU A 51 10.18 -18.61 -2.68
CA LEU A 51 9.36 -18.18 -3.83
C LEU A 51 10.13 -17.26 -4.78
N ARG A 52 10.95 -16.35 -4.23
CA ARG A 52 11.80 -15.47 -5.04
C ARG A 52 12.85 -16.26 -5.81
N ARG A 53 13.54 -17.21 -5.15
CA ARG A 53 14.53 -18.08 -5.80
C ARG A 53 13.94 -18.99 -6.88
N SER A 54 12.70 -19.43 -6.72
CA SER A 54 12.01 -20.23 -7.75
C SER A 54 11.49 -19.38 -8.92
N GLY A 55 11.63 -18.05 -8.86
CA GLY A 55 11.09 -17.13 -9.86
C GLY A 55 9.57 -16.98 -9.83
N ALA A 56 8.91 -17.48 -8.78
CA ALA A 56 7.45 -17.39 -8.65
C ALA A 56 6.98 -15.98 -8.25
N ILE A 57 7.87 -15.18 -7.66
CA ILE A 57 7.61 -13.78 -7.29
C ILE A 57 8.81 -12.90 -7.63
N ALA A 58 8.56 -11.59 -7.73
CA ALA A 58 9.55 -10.53 -7.88
C ALA A 58 9.64 -9.65 -6.62
N ASP A 59 10.65 -8.78 -6.56
CA ASP A 59 10.91 -7.93 -5.37
C ASP A 59 9.76 -6.98 -5.03
N ALA A 60 9.00 -6.54 -6.04
CA ALA A 60 7.78 -5.77 -5.83
C ALA A 60 6.77 -6.50 -4.92
N HIS A 61 6.62 -7.82 -5.05
CA HIS A 61 5.72 -8.61 -4.21
C HIS A 61 6.16 -8.60 -2.75
N ALA A 62 7.48 -8.68 -2.51
CA ALA A 62 8.03 -8.65 -1.15
C ALA A 62 7.80 -7.29 -0.48
N ILE A 63 7.96 -6.20 -1.23
CA ILE A 63 7.67 -4.84 -0.76
C ILE A 63 6.19 -4.70 -0.42
N THR A 64 5.29 -5.07 -1.33
CA THR A 64 3.85 -4.98 -1.12
C THR A 64 3.40 -5.84 0.07
N ALA A 65 3.96 -7.04 0.23
CA ALA A 65 3.68 -7.88 1.38
C ALA A 65 4.16 -7.25 2.70
N GLU A 66 5.30 -6.55 2.70
CA GLU A 66 5.79 -5.84 3.89
C GLU A 66 4.91 -4.64 4.23
N PHE A 67 4.38 -3.92 3.23
CA PHE A 67 3.38 -2.88 3.46
C PHE A 67 2.13 -3.44 4.12
N TRP A 68 1.61 -4.55 3.61
CA TRP A 68 0.49 -5.24 4.26
C TRP A 68 0.81 -5.65 5.70
N ALA A 69 1.99 -6.23 5.94
CA ALA A 69 2.40 -6.64 7.27
C ALA A 69 2.49 -5.45 8.23
N THR A 70 2.97 -4.31 7.74
CA THR A 70 3.07 -3.05 8.49
C THR A 70 1.68 -2.52 8.84
N ASP A 71 0.76 -2.46 7.86
CA ASP A 71 -0.62 -2.06 8.07
C ASP A 71 -1.32 -2.97 9.10
N TYR A 72 -1.09 -4.28 9.04
CA TYR A 72 -1.60 -5.25 10.01
C TYR A 72 -1.03 -5.03 11.41
N MET A 73 0.29 -4.85 11.55
CA MET A 73 0.93 -4.66 12.85
C MET A 73 0.48 -3.35 13.51
N ILE A 74 0.41 -2.25 12.76
CA ILE A 74 -0.02 -0.95 13.29
C ILE A 74 -1.53 -0.96 13.57
N GLY A 75 -2.32 -1.36 12.57
CA GLY A 75 -3.76 -1.19 12.61
C GLY A 75 -4.47 -2.24 13.45
N PHE A 76 -4.04 -3.49 13.41
CA PHE A 76 -4.68 -4.59 14.12
C PHE A 76 -3.97 -4.96 15.42
N MET A 77 -2.64 -5.14 15.40
CA MET A 77 -1.90 -5.50 16.61
C MET A 77 -1.60 -4.30 17.53
N GLY A 78 -1.74 -3.08 17.01
CA GLY A 78 -1.54 -1.85 17.76
C GLY A 78 -0.10 -1.45 18.00
N HIS A 79 0.83 -1.93 17.16
CA HIS A 79 2.22 -1.51 17.17
C HIS A 79 2.36 -0.03 16.75
N ASN A 80 3.48 0.58 17.12
CA ASN A 80 3.84 1.91 16.61
C ASN A 80 4.30 1.79 15.15
N ASP A 81 3.97 2.81 14.35
CA ASP A 81 4.42 2.89 12.97
C ASP A 81 5.96 3.06 12.90
N PRO A 82 6.69 2.11 12.27
CA PRO A 82 8.14 2.19 12.15
C PRO A 82 8.61 3.30 11.20
N PHE A 83 7.73 3.79 10.30
CA PHE A 83 8.03 4.84 9.31
C PHE A 83 7.50 6.23 9.71
N MET A 84 7.00 6.36 10.95
CA MET A 84 6.56 7.64 11.54
C MET A 84 7.57 8.76 11.34
N GLU A 85 7.13 9.88 10.78
CA GLU A 85 7.91 11.12 10.79
C GLU A 85 8.19 11.54 12.24
N ARG A 86 9.47 11.72 12.54
CA ARG A 86 9.94 12.23 13.83
C ARG A 86 10.42 13.67 13.65
N ASP A 87 10.16 14.51 14.64
CA ASP A 87 10.74 15.84 14.68
C ASP A 87 12.30 15.75 14.70
N PRO A 88 13.03 16.85 14.46
CA PRO A 88 14.49 16.85 14.51
C PRO A 88 15.09 16.43 15.87
N ARG A 89 14.27 16.30 16.92
CA ARG A 89 14.64 15.84 18.26
C ARG A 89 14.21 14.38 18.51
N GLY A 90 13.75 13.67 17.49
CA GLY A 90 13.34 12.27 17.54
C GLY A 90 11.96 12.02 18.16
N ARG A 91 11.16 13.05 18.42
CA ARG A 91 9.81 12.93 19.01
C ARG A 91 8.75 12.82 17.92
N THR A 92 7.74 11.98 18.18
CA THR A 92 6.56 11.92 17.31
C THR A 92 5.76 13.21 17.48
N THR A 93 5.27 13.78 16.38
CA THR A 93 4.31 14.88 16.41
C THR A 93 3.03 14.41 17.12
N HIS A 94 2.39 15.31 17.89
CA HIS A 94 1.27 14.96 18.78
C HIS A 94 0.13 14.20 18.08
N ASP A 95 -0.15 14.52 16.81
CA ASP A 95 -1.22 13.89 16.02
C ASP A 95 -0.70 12.87 15.00
N GLY A 96 0.62 12.68 14.92
CA GLY A 96 1.23 11.73 13.98
C GLY A 96 0.78 10.30 14.26
N PRO A 97 1.03 9.75 15.46
CA PRO A 97 0.75 8.34 15.77
C PRO A 97 -0.71 7.93 15.56
N SER A 98 -1.66 8.84 15.82
CA SER A 98 -3.09 8.57 15.65
C SER A 98 -3.52 8.58 14.18
N ARG A 99 -2.97 9.48 13.35
CA ARG A 99 -3.26 9.56 11.91
C ARG A 99 -2.73 8.34 11.15
N SER A 100 -1.43 8.03 11.29
CA SER A 100 -0.81 6.87 10.62
C SER A 100 -1.52 5.57 11.00
N ARG A 101 -1.89 5.42 12.28
CA ARG A 101 -2.63 4.25 12.73
C ARG A 101 -4.01 4.15 12.11
N LEU A 102 -4.75 5.26 12.00
CA LEU A 102 -6.04 5.25 11.32
C LEU A 102 -5.90 4.90 9.83
N GLY A 103 -4.90 5.46 9.15
CA GLY A 103 -4.59 5.11 7.75
C GLY A 103 -4.30 3.62 7.57
N ALA A 104 -3.43 3.06 8.41
CA ALA A 104 -3.11 1.64 8.42
C ALA A 104 -4.34 0.75 8.67
N ILE A 105 -5.22 1.13 9.60
CA ILE A 105 -6.48 0.41 9.88
C ILE A 105 -7.36 0.36 8.63
N GLU A 106 -7.56 1.50 7.97
CA GLU A 106 -8.47 1.56 6.82
C GLU A 106 -7.90 0.82 5.59
N ARG A 107 -6.59 0.93 5.33
CA ARG A 107 -5.92 0.12 4.30
C ARG A 107 -6.01 -1.36 4.58
N TYR A 108 -5.72 -1.79 5.82
CA TYR A 108 -5.86 -3.18 6.24
C TYR A 108 -7.29 -3.70 6.06
N LYS A 109 -8.31 -2.93 6.48
CA LYS A 109 -9.72 -3.30 6.29
C LYS A 109 -10.08 -3.46 4.82
N TYR A 110 -9.64 -2.54 3.98
CA TYR A 110 -9.86 -2.59 2.53
C TYR A 110 -9.26 -3.87 1.93
N ILE A 111 -7.99 -4.14 2.20
CA ILE A 111 -7.32 -5.35 1.69
C ILE A 111 -7.98 -6.61 2.24
N ARG A 112 -8.28 -6.66 3.54
CA ARG A 112 -8.93 -7.82 4.17
C ARG A 112 -10.28 -8.14 3.54
N ALA A 113 -11.08 -7.11 3.24
CA ALA A 113 -12.37 -7.28 2.58
C ALA A 113 -12.22 -7.87 1.17
N ALA A 114 -11.14 -7.52 0.47
CA ALA A 114 -10.87 -8.00 -0.88
C ALA A 114 -10.31 -9.44 -0.90
N ILE A 115 -9.30 -9.74 -0.08
CA ILE A 115 -8.61 -11.04 -0.12
C ILE A 115 -9.31 -12.13 0.70
N GLY A 116 -10.12 -11.76 1.68
CA GLY A 116 -10.83 -12.67 2.57
C GLY A 116 -9.95 -13.33 3.65
N GLY A 117 -10.62 -13.93 4.65
CA GLY A 117 -9.96 -14.41 5.88
C GLY A 117 -8.96 -15.56 5.70
N ARG A 118 -9.16 -16.44 4.70
CA ARG A 118 -8.22 -17.54 4.43
C ARG A 118 -6.89 -17.01 3.89
N CYS A 119 -6.94 -16.06 2.96
CA CYS A 119 -5.78 -15.39 2.39
C CYS A 119 -5.08 -14.53 3.45
N GLU A 120 -5.85 -13.81 4.27
CA GLU A 120 -5.30 -13.10 5.43
C GLU A 120 -4.51 -14.06 6.34
N LYS A 121 -5.05 -15.25 6.65
CA LYS A 121 -4.32 -16.22 7.49
C LYS A 121 -3.02 -16.69 6.84
N LEU A 122 -2.99 -16.88 5.51
CA LEU A 122 -1.76 -17.17 4.78
C LEU A 122 -0.73 -16.04 4.92
N LEU A 123 -1.14 -14.79 4.76
CA LEU A 123 -0.26 -13.63 4.92
C LEU A 123 0.24 -13.48 6.37
N ILE A 124 -0.58 -13.77 7.38
CA ILE A 124 -0.14 -13.77 8.78
C ILE A 124 0.97 -14.81 8.99
N LEU A 125 0.75 -16.05 8.55
CA LEU A 125 1.73 -17.12 8.71
C LEU A 125 3.05 -16.83 7.97
N LEU A 126 2.95 -16.23 6.78
CA LEU A 126 4.09 -15.87 5.94
C LEU A 126 4.85 -14.65 6.46
N MET A 127 4.15 -13.54 6.68
CA MET A 127 4.76 -12.21 6.84
C MET A 127 4.90 -11.78 8.31
N VAL A 128 4.00 -12.21 9.18
CA VAL A 128 4.01 -11.83 10.61
C VAL A 128 4.72 -12.91 11.43
N GLU A 129 4.34 -14.17 11.23
CA GLU A 129 4.93 -15.30 11.95
C GLU A 129 6.24 -15.81 11.30
N GLY A 130 6.56 -15.39 10.08
CA GLY A 130 7.81 -15.74 9.38
C GLY A 130 7.97 -17.24 9.11
N ARG A 131 6.86 -18.00 9.00
CA ARG A 131 6.91 -19.46 8.89
C ARG A 131 7.54 -19.91 7.57
N SER A 132 8.22 -21.06 7.63
CA SER A 132 8.73 -21.75 6.45
C SER A 132 7.61 -22.41 5.63
N MET A 133 7.86 -22.69 4.35
CA MET A 133 6.89 -23.34 3.46
C MET A 133 6.35 -24.67 4.03
N PRO A 134 7.19 -25.59 4.56
CA PRO A 134 6.69 -26.81 5.21
C PRO A 134 5.79 -26.55 6.42
N ALA A 135 6.10 -25.53 7.22
CA ALA A 135 5.30 -25.19 8.41
C ALA A 135 3.92 -24.61 8.03
N ILE A 136 3.86 -23.83 6.94
CA ILE A 136 2.59 -23.33 6.40
C ILE A 136 1.78 -24.49 5.79
N ALA A 137 2.43 -25.36 5.01
CA ALA A 137 1.80 -26.55 4.42
C ALA A 137 1.20 -27.47 5.48
N SER A 138 1.96 -27.74 6.55
CA SER A 138 1.49 -28.49 7.71
C SER A 138 0.29 -27.83 8.41
N HIS A 139 0.29 -26.50 8.56
CA HIS A 139 -0.84 -25.78 9.16
C HIS A 139 -2.15 -25.99 8.40
N PHE A 140 -2.11 -26.08 7.07
CA PHE A 140 -3.29 -26.26 6.23
C PHE A 140 -3.56 -27.72 5.84
N GLY A 141 -2.71 -28.68 6.24
CA GLY A 141 -2.84 -30.08 5.87
C GLY A 141 -2.75 -30.31 4.37
N THR A 142 -1.85 -29.61 3.68
CA THR A 142 -1.68 -29.68 2.22
C THR A 142 -0.21 -29.79 1.83
N GLU A 143 0.06 -30.04 0.56
CA GLU A 143 1.40 -30.05 -0.02
C GLU A 143 2.02 -28.65 -0.13
N GLN A 144 3.35 -28.57 -0.02
CA GLN A 144 4.10 -27.32 -0.13
C GLN A 144 3.92 -26.63 -1.48
N THR A 145 3.75 -27.40 -2.56
CA THR A 145 3.52 -26.88 -3.91
C THR A 145 2.20 -26.13 -4.01
N HIS A 146 1.14 -26.62 -3.35
CA HIS A 146 -0.15 -25.93 -3.28
C HIS A 146 -0.03 -24.62 -2.50
N VAL A 147 0.70 -24.61 -1.39
CA VAL A 147 0.96 -23.37 -0.64
C VAL A 147 1.75 -22.39 -1.49
N ALA A 148 2.80 -22.84 -2.19
CA ALA A 148 3.62 -21.99 -3.02
C ALA A 148 2.80 -21.30 -4.13
N GLY A 149 1.96 -22.07 -4.84
CA GLY A 149 1.06 -21.53 -5.85
C GLY A 149 0.02 -20.57 -5.28
N ALA A 150 -0.58 -20.92 -4.14
CA ALA A 150 -1.55 -20.06 -3.47
C ALA A 150 -0.92 -18.74 -2.98
N LEU A 151 0.30 -18.79 -2.46
CA LEU A 151 1.03 -17.59 -2.02
C LEU A 151 1.42 -16.71 -3.20
N ALA A 152 1.86 -17.27 -4.32
CA ALA A 152 2.18 -16.48 -5.52
C ALA A 152 0.95 -15.71 -6.01
N LEU A 153 -0.17 -16.42 -6.23
CA LEU A 153 -1.43 -15.80 -6.66
C LEU A 153 -1.97 -14.76 -5.67
N LEU A 154 -1.83 -15.03 -4.38
CA LEU A 154 -2.21 -14.08 -3.34
C LEU A 154 -1.36 -12.82 -3.38
N LEU A 155 -0.07 -12.94 -3.63
CA LEU A 155 0.83 -11.79 -3.72
C LEU A 155 0.57 -10.96 -4.98
N ASP A 156 0.22 -11.60 -6.10
CA ASP A 156 -0.26 -10.90 -7.31
C ASP A 156 -1.52 -10.08 -7.00
N MET A 157 -2.55 -10.73 -6.44
CA MET A 157 -3.81 -10.08 -6.07
C MET A 157 -3.59 -8.95 -5.05
N LEU A 158 -2.62 -9.11 -4.13
CA LEU A 158 -2.27 -8.07 -3.18
C LEU A 158 -1.69 -6.84 -3.88
N MET A 159 -0.82 -7.02 -4.88
CA MET A 159 -0.30 -5.90 -5.67
C MET A 159 -1.43 -5.17 -6.39
N ASP A 160 -2.32 -5.91 -7.07
CA ASP A 160 -3.43 -5.33 -7.82
C ASP A 160 -4.33 -4.47 -6.91
N HIS A 161 -4.67 -4.97 -5.71
CA HIS A 161 -5.51 -4.22 -4.79
C HIS A 161 -4.82 -3.00 -4.18
N TYR A 162 -3.50 -3.01 -4.00
CA TYR A 162 -2.77 -1.82 -3.58
C TYR A 162 -2.66 -0.80 -4.73
N ASP A 163 -2.51 -1.23 -5.98
CA ASP A 163 -2.48 -0.33 -7.14
C ASP A 163 -3.85 0.33 -7.39
N GLU A 164 -4.93 -0.42 -7.23
CA GLU A 164 -6.32 0.08 -7.34
C GLU A 164 -6.81 0.83 -6.08
N MET A 165 -5.99 0.92 -5.03
CA MET A 165 -6.42 1.45 -3.74
C MET A 165 -6.83 2.93 -3.85
N PRO A 166 -8.04 3.31 -3.39
CA PRO A 166 -8.50 4.69 -3.45
C PRO A 166 -7.54 5.68 -2.80
N GLY A 167 -7.19 6.74 -3.54
CA GLY A 167 -6.31 7.84 -3.10
C GLY A 167 -6.50 8.34 -1.66
N PRO A 168 -7.74 8.50 -1.15
CA PRO A 168 -7.97 8.91 0.24
C PRO A 168 -7.43 7.95 1.31
N LEU A 169 -7.33 6.65 1.03
CA LEU A 169 -6.78 5.66 1.96
C LEU A 169 -5.27 5.80 2.16
N TRP A 170 -4.60 6.48 1.24
CA TRP A 170 -3.17 6.82 1.35
C TRP A 170 -2.90 8.08 2.18
N LYS A 171 -3.92 8.86 2.55
CA LYS A 171 -3.76 10.16 3.24
C LYS A 171 -3.82 10.09 4.77
N GLY A 172 -3.94 8.88 5.33
CA GLY A 172 -3.96 8.62 6.77
C GLY A 172 -2.57 8.45 7.34
#